data_AF-A0A1Q3LGV7-F1
#
_entry.id   AF-A0A1Q3LGV7-F1
#
_cell.length_a   1.000
_cell.length_b   1.000
_cell.length_c   1.000
_cell.angle_alpha   90.00
_cell.angle_beta   90.00
_cell.angle_gamma   90.00
#
_symmetry.space_group_name_H-M   'P 1'
#
loop_
_entity.id
_entity.type
_entity.pdbx_description
1 polymer ?
#
loop_
_entity_poly.entity_id
_entity_poly.type
_entity_poly.pdbx_seq_one_letter_code
_entity_poly.pdbx_strand_id
1 'polypeptide(L)'
;MKRILLPLSAALLGLAACNDKASLDNSQVQYVTREGRKFEVRVAPTGTPSEYRLMVVRATLVINPDPELERERAWAVARDVIQQTCKGGRSQVLEDNLVDNVNLFTRFRCL
;
A
#
# COMPACT_ATOMS: atom_id res chain seq x y z
N MET A 1 40.71 -35.83 -31.61
CA MET A 1 40.54 -34.42 -31.20
C MET A 1 39.32 -33.84 -31.88
N LYS A 2 38.25 -33.52 -31.13
CA LYS A 2 37.23 -32.56 -31.56
C LYS A 2 36.54 -32.01 -30.31
N ARG A 3 37.00 -30.85 -29.86
CA ARG A 3 36.32 -30.02 -28.85
C ARG A 3 35.09 -29.44 -29.53
N ILE A 4 33.90 -29.71 -29.01
CA ILE A 4 32.69 -28.98 -29.41
C ILE A 4 32.14 -28.35 -28.13
N LEU A 5 32.09 -27.03 -28.15
CA LEU A 5 31.78 -26.14 -27.05
C LEU A 5 30.32 -26.30 -26.60
N LEU A 6 30.11 -26.23 -25.28
CA LEU A 6 28.80 -25.93 -24.68
C LEU A 6 28.27 -24.58 -25.20
N PRO A 7 26.94 -24.43 -25.34
CA PRO A 7 26.28 -23.18 -25.03
C PRO A 7 25.55 -23.33 -23.68
N LEU A 8 26.25 -22.90 -22.63
CA LEU A 8 25.71 -22.65 -21.30
C LEU A 8 24.89 -21.35 -21.37
N SER A 9 23.67 -21.36 -21.91
CA SER A 9 22.90 -20.13 -22.10
C SER A 9 21.38 -20.37 -22.19
N ALA A 10 20.69 -20.54 -21.06
CA ALA A 10 19.22 -20.34 -21.00
C ALA A 10 18.62 -20.23 -19.57
N ALA A 11 19.38 -19.86 -18.53
CA ALA A 11 18.87 -19.85 -17.14
C ALA A 11 18.76 -18.44 -16.53
N LEU A 12 18.40 -17.41 -17.31
CA LEU A 12 18.36 -16.01 -16.85
C LEU A 12 16.97 -15.34 -16.94
N LEU A 13 15.88 -16.11 -16.79
CA LEU A 13 14.50 -15.59 -16.73
C LEU A 13 13.80 -15.94 -15.39
N GLY A 14 14.54 -15.86 -14.28
CA GLY A 14 14.07 -16.30 -12.96
C GLY A 14 13.98 -15.23 -11.88
N LEU A 15 14.07 -13.93 -12.21
CA LEU A 15 13.94 -12.83 -11.24
C LEU A 15 12.76 -11.93 -11.61
N ALA A 16 11.57 -12.51 -11.77
CA ALA A 16 10.38 -11.77 -11.42
C ALA A 16 10.49 -11.56 -9.90
N ALA A 17 11.06 -10.43 -9.48
CA ALA A 17 11.11 -10.06 -8.08
C ALA A 17 9.66 -10.06 -7.57
N CYS A 18 9.32 -11.04 -6.74
CA CYS A 18 8.19 -10.93 -5.83
C CYS A 18 8.50 -9.74 -4.93
N ASN A 19 8.18 -8.52 -5.39
CA ASN A 19 8.22 -7.37 -4.52
C ASN A 19 7.10 -7.58 -3.51
N ASP A 20 7.47 -7.62 -2.23
CA ASP A 20 6.48 -7.71 -1.16
C ASP A 20 5.55 -6.52 -1.29
N LYS A 21 4.26 -6.81 -1.52
CA LYS A 21 3.23 -5.79 -1.55
C LYS A 21 3.19 -5.13 -0.17
N ALA A 22 3.23 -3.80 -0.18
CA ALA A 22 3.22 -3.02 1.04
C ALA A 22 2.07 -3.47 1.98
N SER A 23 2.41 -3.72 3.25
CA SER A 23 1.57 -4.43 4.21
C SER A 23 1.64 -3.75 5.58
N LEU A 24 0.69 -4.11 6.46
CA LEU A 24 0.64 -3.63 7.84
C LEU A 24 0.50 -4.83 8.77
N ASP A 25 1.40 -4.95 9.74
CA ASP A 25 1.34 -6.05 10.73
C ASP A 25 0.11 -5.94 11.63
N ASN A 26 -0.42 -7.10 12.02
CA ASN A 26 -1.62 -7.22 12.88
C ASN A 26 -2.84 -6.49 12.31
N SER A 27 -2.99 -6.51 10.99
CA SER A 27 -4.12 -5.91 10.28
C SER A 27 -4.88 -6.96 9.46
N GLN A 28 -6.12 -6.63 9.11
CA GLN A 28 -6.89 -7.37 8.11
C GLN A 28 -7.10 -6.52 6.87
N VAL A 29 -7.14 -7.18 5.71
CA VAL A 29 -7.39 -6.54 4.42
C VAL A 29 -8.88 -6.33 4.24
N GLN A 30 -9.26 -5.10 3.89
CA GLN A 30 -10.59 -4.76 3.40
C GLN A 30 -10.46 -4.17 1.99
N TYR A 31 -11.33 -4.58 1.08
CA TYR A 31 -11.34 -4.04 -0.27
C TYR A 31 -12.32 -2.88 -0.40
N VAL A 32 -11.85 -1.77 -0.96
CA VAL A 32 -12.66 -0.59 -1.23
C VAL A 32 -12.57 -0.25 -2.71
N THR A 33 -13.69 0.14 -3.32
CA THR A 33 -13.72 0.67 -4.69
C THR A 33 -14.11 2.13 -4.65
N ARG A 34 -13.29 2.98 -5.28
CA ARG A 34 -13.58 4.42 -5.43
C ARG A 34 -13.24 4.86 -6.84
N GLU A 35 -14.19 5.53 -7.49
CA GLU A 35 -14.05 6.02 -8.87
C GLU A 35 -13.57 4.93 -9.85
N GLY A 36 -14.17 3.74 -9.75
CA GLY A 36 -13.83 2.57 -10.59
C GLY A 36 -12.49 1.92 -10.26
N ARG A 37 -11.78 2.36 -9.22
CA ARG A 37 -10.47 1.81 -8.85
C ARG A 37 -10.53 1.06 -7.54
N LYS A 38 -9.89 -0.12 -7.49
CA LYS A 38 -9.88 -1.00 -6.33
C LYS A 38 -8.65 -0.74 -5.45
N PHE A 39 -8.87 -0.69 -4.15
CA PHE A 39 -7.87 -0.48 -3.12
C PHE A 39 -7.97 -1.59 -2.07
N GLU A 40 -6.83 -1.93 -1.49
CA GLU A 40 -6.75 -2.67 -0.23
C GLU A 40 -6.51 -1.67 0.90
N VAL A 41 -7.33 -1.77 1.92
CA VAL A 41 -7.23 -0.94 3.12
C VAL A 41 -6.91 -1.86 4.29
N ARG A 42 -5.94 -1.43 5.10
CA ARG A 42 -5.55 -2.13 6.32
C ARG A 42 -5.46 -1.13 7.45
N VAL A 43 -6.16 -1.38 8.54
CA VAL A 43 -6.10 -0.58 9.76
C VAL A 43 -5.60 -1.47 10.89
N ALA A 44 -4.67 -0.96 11.71
CA ALA A 44 -4.21 -1.63 12.91
C ALA A 44 -3.90 -0.61 14.03
N PRO A 45 -4.11 -0.97 15.31
CA PRO A 45 -3.67 -0.13 16.41
C PRO A 45 -2.14 -0.02 16.46
N THR A 46 -1.64 1.03 17.12
CA THR A 46 -0.20 1.24 17.41
C THR A 46 0.24 0.69 18.78
N GLY A 47 -0.71 0.40 19.67
CA GLY A 47 -0.46 0.14 21.09
C GLY A 47 -0.67 1.38 21.97
N THR A 48 -0.65 2.58 21.39
CA THR A 48 -1.06 3.82 22.08
C THR A 48 -2.59 3.97 22.02
N PRO A 49 -3.26 4.35 23.13
CA PRO A 49 -4.70 4.57 23.14
C PRO A 49 -5.15 5.53 22.03
N SER A 50 -6.22 5.14 21.33
CA SER A 50 -6.86 5.91 20.25
C SER A 50 -5.98 6.22 19.04
N GLU A 51 -4.83 5.55 18.88
CA GLU A 51 -3.90 5.78 17.77
C GLU A 51 -3.76 4.55 16.87
N TYR A 52 -3.89 4.77 15.57
CA TYR A 52 -3.99 3.74 14.55
C TYR A 52 -3.03 4.02 13.39
N ARG A 53 -2.60 2.95 12.74
CA ARG A 53 -1.92 2.95 11.46
C ARG A 53 -2.91 2.52 10.39
N LEU A 54 -2.82 3.17 9.24
CA LEU A 54 -3.62 2.89 8.07
C LEU A 54 -2.70 2.75 6.85
N MET A 55 -2.89 1.67 6.11
CA MET A 55 -2.29 1.45 4.81
C MET A 55 -3.39 1.43 3.74
N VAL A 56 -3.24 2.24 2.70
CA VAL A 56 -4.08 2.21 1.50
C VAL A 56 -3.20 1.80 0.33
N VAL A 57 -3.45 0.60 -0.20
CA VAL A 57 -2.61 -0.02 -1.22
C VAL A 57 -3.41 -0.18 -2.51
N ARG A 58 -2.79 0.12 -3.65
CA ARG A 58 -3.40 -0.15 -4.96
C ARG A 58 -3.64 -1.65 -5.11
N ALA A 59 -4.85 -2.04 -5.52
CA ALA A 59 -5.14 -3.46 -5.80
C ALA A 59 -4.76 -3.87 -7.23
N THR A 60 -4.30 -2.91 -8.05
CA THR A 60 -3.91 -3.09 -9.45
C THR A 60 -2.51 -2.54 -9.68
N LEU A 61 -1.83 -3.03 -10.72
CA LEU A 61 -0.54 -2.51 -11.18
C LEU A 61 -0.70 -1.09 -11.75
N VAL A 62 0.23 -0.19 -11.43
CA VAL A 62 0.30 1.18 -11.97
C VAL A 62 1.61 1.33 -12.70
N ILE A 63 1.55 1.73 -13.97
CA ILE A 63 2.73 1.98 -14.81
C ILE A 63 2.97 3.49 -14.86
N ASN A 64 4.20 3.92 -14.61
CA ASN A 64 4.61 5.33 -14.56
C ASN A 64 3.67 6.16 -13.66
N PRO A 65 3.60 5.87 -12.34
CA PRO A 65 2.70 6.58 -11.45
C PRO A 65 3.09 8.06 -11.36
N ASP A 66 2.07 8.92 -11.32
CA ASP A 66 2.21 10.30 -10.85
C ASP A 66 2.05 10.28 -9.32
N PRO A 67 3.12 10.48 -8.53
CA PRO A 67 3.08 10.30 -7.08
C PRO A 67 2.11 11.25 -6.37
N GLU A 68 1.96 12.48 -6.87
CA GLU A 68 1.06 13.46 -6.26
C GLU A 68 -0.40 13.07 -6.51
N LEU A 69 -0.71 12.65 -7.73
CA LEU A 69 -2.05 12.18 -8.06
C LEU A 69 -2.42 10.87 -7.34
N GLU A 70 -1.47 9.95 -7.18
CA GLU A 70 -1.69 8.73 -6.39
C GLU A 70 -1.87 9.04 -4.90
N ARG A 71 -1.10 10.00 -4.35
CA ARG A 71 -1.29 10.51 -2.99
C ARG A 71 -2.70 11.05 -2.81
N GLU A 72 -3.18 11.92 -3.70
CA GLU A 72 -4.53 12.49 -3.61
C GLU A 72 -5.62 11.40 -3.61
N ARG A 73 -5.50 10.43 -4.53
CA ARG A 73 -6.44 9.30 -4.66
C ARG A 73 -6.45 8.43 -3.40
N ALA A 74 -5.28 8.09 -2.88
CA ALA A 74 -5.15 7.29 -1.68
C ALA A 74 -5.69 8.03 -0.44
N TRP A 75 -5.42 9.34 -0.33
CA TRP A 75 -5.98 10.19 0.73
C TRP A 75 -7.49 10.30 0.69
N ALA A 76 -8.08 10.29 -0.51
CA ALA A 76 -9.52 10.27 -0.66
C ALA A 76 -10.11 9.06 0.06
N VAL A 77 -9.59 7.85 -0.20
CA VAL A 77 -9.99 6.61 0.50
C VAL A 77 -9.65 6.68 2.00
N ALA A 78 -8.46 7.17 2.35
CA ALA A 78 -8.00 7.20 3.73
C ALA A 78 -8.89 8.06 4.64
N ARG A 79 -9.38 9.20 4.15
CA ARG A 79 -10.30 10.07 4.91
C ARG A 79 -11.57 9.33 5.30
N ASP A 80 -12.16 8.57 4.37
CA ASP A 80 -13.37 7.80 4.63
C ASP A 80 -13.12 6.73 5.70
N VAL A 81 -11.97 6.03 5.60
CA VAL A 81 -11.56 5.00 6.57
C VAL A 81 -11.26 5.57 7.95
N ILE A 82 -10.58 6.71 8.01
CA ILE A 82 -10.28 7.43 9.28
C ILE A 82 -11.60 7.86 9.94
N GLN A 83 -12.52 8.45 9.18
CA GLN A 83 -13.83 8.85 9.67
C GLN A 83 -14.61 7.66 10.23
N GLN A 84 -14.63 6.53 9.52
CA GLN A 84 -15.27 5.30 10.00
C GLN A 84 -14.60 4.78 11.28
N THR A 85 -13.26 4.75 11.33
CA THR A 85 -12.50 4.27 12.49
C THR A 85 -12.75 5.13 13.72
N CYS A 86 -12.81 6.45 13.55
CA CYS A 86 -13.11 7.41 14.62
C CYS A 86 -14.62 7.60 14.85
N LYS A 87 -15.50 6.77 14.24
CA LYS A 87 -16.96 6.82 14.39
C LYS A 87 -17.56 8.22 14.09
N GLY A 88 -17.01 8.91 13.09
CA GLY A 88 -17.38 10.29 12.72
C GLY A 88 -16.85 11.37 13.66
N GLY A 89 -16.05 11.00 14.67
CA GLY A 89 -15.41 11.94 15.59
C GLY A 89 -14.25 12.70 14.96
N ARG A 90 -13.64 13.59 15.75
CA ARG A 90 -12.46 14.34 15.32
C ARG A 90 -11.26 13.40 15.19
N SER A 91 -10.41 13.67 14.21
CA SER A 91 -9.18 12.92 13.98
C SER A 91 -8.01 13.85 13.72
N GLN A 92 -6.82 13.44 14.13
CA GLN A 92 -5.57 14.12 13.83
C GLN A 92 -4.63 13.16 13.09
N VAL A 93 -4.14 13.56 11.93
CA VAL A 93 -3.05 12.86 11.25
C VAL A 93 -1.74 13.20 11.95
N LEU A 94 -0.99 12.17 12.34
CA LEU A 94 0.29 12.27 13.02
C LEU A 94 1.46 12.08 12.05
N GLU A 95 1.26 11.29 11.00
CA GLU A 95 2.28 10.91 10.03
C GLU A 95 1.64 10.57 8.68
N ASP A 96 2.29 10.93 7.59
CA ASP A 96 1.90 10.67 6.21
C ASP A 96 3.14 10.30 5.41
N ASN A 97 3.12 9.16 4.73
CA ASN A 97 4.15 8.80 3.77
C ASN A 97 3.56 8.07 2.57
N LEU A 98 4.11 8.36 1.38
CA LEU A 98 3.81 7.61 0.17
C LEU A 98 4.86 6.50 0.01
N VAL A 99 4.41 5.26 0.09
CA VAL A 99 5.21 4.03 -0.04
C VAL A 99 5.18 3.60 -1.51
N ASP A 100 6.37 3.31 -2.06
CA ASP A 100 6.57 2.88 -3.45
C ASP A 100 5.94 3.81 -4.51
N ASN A 101 5.86 5.12 -4.21
CA ASN A 101 5.26 6.16 -5.06
C ASN A 101 3.76 5.98 -5.40
N VAL A 102 3.06 5.04 -4.76
CA VAL A 102 1.65 4.72 -5.09
C VAL A 102 0.78 4.48 -3.87
N ASN A 103 1.33 3.88 -2.81
CA ASN A 103 0.56 3.41 -1.66
C ASN A 103 0.67 4.42 -0.52
N LEU A 104 -0.42 4.68 0.18
CA LEU A 104 -0.40 5.58 1.33
C LEU A 104 -0.20 4.80 2.62
N PHE A 105 0.75 5.23 3.42
CA PHE A 105 0.82 4.92 4.85
C PHE A 105 0.48 6.19 5.64
N THR A 106 -0.38 6.07 6.63
CA THR A 106 -0.63 7.16 7.58
C THR A 106 -0.85 6.64 8.99
N ARG A 107 -0.42 7.43 9.98
CA ARG A 107 -0.73 7.22 11.38
C ARG A 107 -1.62 8.35 11.85
N PHE A 108 -2.70 8.02 12.56
CA PHE A 108 -3.68 8.99 13.01
C PHE A 108 -4.20 8.67 14.41
N ARG A 109 -4.74 9.69 15.07
CA ARG A 109 -5.36 9.58 16.39
C ARG A 109 -6.80 10.07 16.34
N CYS A 110 -7.71 9.29 16.93
CA CYS A 110 -9.07 9.75 17.19
C CYS A 110 -9.09 10.61 18.47
N LEU A 111 -9.78 11.74 18.43
CA LEU A 111 -9.85 12.73 19.51
C LEU A 111 -11.20 12.71 20.22
#